data_AF-Q98QI4-F1
#
_entry.id   AF-Q98QI4-F1
#
_cell.length_a   1.000
_cell.length_b   1.000
_cell.length_c   1.000
_cell.angle_alpha   90.00
_cell.angle_beta   90.00
_cell.angle_gamma   90.00
#
_symmetry.space_group_name_H-M   'P 1'
#
loop_
_entity.id
_entity.type
_entity.pdbx_description
1 polymer ?
#
loop_
_entity_poly.entity_id
_entity_poly.type
_entity_poly.pdbx_seq_one_letter_code
_entity_poly.pdbx_strand_id
1 'polypeptide(L)'
;MMKLTKINSWIIILFIFFLMISSFIFYYFFIKEIPQQYYSEVKVDANNKYKIAIDSELAYKLKVNSKIHIFFNNQEHEFLVEKINFLENNNFEAHLKKSALIDNLIPNTTLKIRVNFGYQPLYKLFWN
;
A
#
# COMPACT_ATOMS: atom_id res chain seq x y z
N MET A 1 32.82 38.26 33.59
CA MET A 1 33.30 36.87 33.76
C MET A 1 32.08 35.96 33.92
N MET A 2 31.80 35.11 32.94
CA MET A 2 30.65 34.20 32.97
C MET A 2 30.99 33.00 33.88
N LYS A 3 30.31 32.85 35.02
CA LYS A 3 30.51 31.72 35.95
C LYS A 3 29.98 30.45 35.28
N LEU A 4 30.87 29.47 35.04
CA LEU A 4 30.44 28.12 34.69
C LEU A 4 29.68 27.51 35.87
N THR A 5 28.38 27.34 35.73
CA THR A 5 27.56 26.54 36.65
C THR A 5 27.90 25.06 36.47
N LYS A 6 28.18 24.35 37.56
CA LYS A 6 28.41 22.90 37.52
C LYS A 6 27.13 22.20 37.09
N ILE A 7 27.21 21.44 36.00
CA ILE A 7 26.10 20.59 35.54
C ILE A 7 25.86 19.52 36.61
N ASN A 8 24.60 19.40 37.02
CA ASN A 8 24.19 18.45 38.04
C ASN A 8 24.17 17.03 37.47
N SER A 9 24.72 16.05 38.18
CA SER A 9 24.88 14.66 37.68
C SER A 9 23.57 14.01 37.23
N TRP A 10 22.44 14.40 37.85
CA TRP A 10 21.10 13.97 37.45
C TRP A 10 20.70 14.41 36.05
N ILE A 11 21.13 15.60 35.61
CA ILE A 11 20.85 16.12 34.25
C ILE A 11 21.59 15.29 33.21
N ILE A 12 22.83 14.87 33.51
CA ILE A 12 23.64 14.02 32.64
C ILE A 12 22.98 12.65 32.47
N ILE A 13 22.51 12.05 33.57
CA ILE A 13 21.82 10.75 33.53
C ILE A 13 20.54 10.86 32.68
N LEU A 14 19.74 11.90 32.91
CA LEU A 14 18.48 12.12 32.19
C LEU A 14 18.73 12.34 30.68
N PHE A 15 19.81 13.03 30.34
CA PHE A 15 20.25 13.21 28.96
C PHE A 15 20.68 11.90 28.30
N ILE A 16 21.45 11.04 28.99
CA ILE A 16 21.83 9.72 28.47
C ILE A 16 20.60 8.84 28.24
N PHE A 17 19.65 8.84 29.19
CA PHE A 17 18.38 8.11 29.02
C PHE A 17 17.59 8.62 27.81
N PHE A 18 17.51 9.93 27.63
CA PHE A 18 16.87 10.52 26.46
C PHE A 18 17.55 10.07 25.15
N LEU A 19 18.88 10.09 25.09
CA LEU A 19 19.63 9.62 23.91
C LEU A 19 19.40 8.13 23.63
N MET A 20 19.36 7.27 24.66
CA MET A 20 19.09 5.85 24.48
C MET A 20 17.67 5.60 23.95
N ILE A 21 16.66 6.26 24.52
CA ILE A 21 15.26 6.14 24.07
C ILE A 21 15.13 6.65 22.63
N SER A 22 15.71 7.81 22.32
CA SER A 22 15.68 8.38 20.98
C SER A 22 16.35 7.46 19.95
N SER A 23 17.50 6.88 20.28
CA SER A 23 18.21 5.93 19.41
C SER A 23 17.41 4.65 19.20
N PHE A 24 16.76 4.14 20.24
CA PHE A 24 15.90 2.97 20.15
C PHE A 24 14.67 3.23 19.28
N ILE A 25 14.01 4.37 19.45
CA ILE A 25 12.88 4.77 18.60
C ILE A 25 13.36 4.88 17.15
N PHE A 26 14.45 5.59 16.89
CA PHE A 26 15.00 5.73 15.54
C PHE A 26 15.30 4.36 14.91
N TYR A 27 15.99 3.47 15.64
CA TYR A 27 16.26 2.10 15.20
C TYR A 27 14.99 1.31 14.87
N TYR A 28 13.96 1.43 15.71
CA TYR A 28 12.66 0.80 15.47
C TYR A 28 11.99 1.29 14.19
N PHE A 29 12.03 2.60 13.90
CA PHE A 29 11.51 3.17 12.65
C PHE A 29 12.28 2.68 11.41
N PHE A 30 13.57 2.36 11.54
CA PHE A 30 14.38 1.86 10.43
C PHE A 30 14.11 0.39 10.09
N ILE A 31 13.76 -0.43 11.08
CA ILE A 31 13.56 -1.88 10.90
C ILE A 31 12.10 -2.24 10.69
N LYS A 32 11.16 -1.44 11.21
CA LYS A 32 9.75 -1.74 11.04
C LYS A 32 9.34 -1.57 9.58
N GLU A 33 8.79 -2.63 9.01
CA GLU A 33 8.17 -2.60 7.70
C GLU A 33 6.65 -2.48 7.81
N ILE A 34 6.04 -1.80 6.85
CA ILE A 34 4.59 -1.66 6.71
C ILE A 34 4.15 -2.10 5.31
N PRO A 35 2.94 -2.66 5.16
CA PRO A 35 2.45 -3.07 3.86
C PRO A 35 2.22 -1.84 2.97
N GLN A 36 2.73 -1.90 1.74
CA GLN A 36 2.42 -0.94 0.69
C GLN A 36 1.09 -1.30 0.05
N GLN A 37 0.05 -0.57 0.42
CA GLN A 37 -1.30 -0.79 -0.08
C GLN A 37 -1.70 0.34 -1.01
N TYR A 38 -2.34 -0.02 -2.11
CA TYR A 38 -2.94 0.93 -3.03
C TYR A 38 -4.44 0.69 -3.08
N TYR A 39 -5.18 1.77 -2.94
CA TYR A 39 -6.63 1.77 -2.99
C TYR A 39 -7.08 2.59 -4.18
N SER A 40 -7.95 2.02 -5.00
CA SER A 40 -8.53 2.73 -6.14
C SER A 40 -9.96 2.24 -6.39
N GLU A 41 -10.72 3.06 -7.10
CA GLU A 41 -12.05 2.74 -7.58
C GLU A 41 -11.94 2.38 -9.06
N VAL A 42 -12.34 1.16 -9.40
CA VAL A 42 -12.24 0.62 -10.77
C VAL A 42 -13.62 0.31 -11.30
N LYS A 43 -13.80 0.51 -12.60
CA LYS A 43 -15.07 0.19 -13.27
C LYS A 43 -14.96 -1.17 -13.94
N VAL A 44 -15.96 -2.03 -13.69
CA VAL A 44 -16.11 -3.31 -14.39
C VAL A 44 -16.60 -3.05 -15.82
N ASP A 45 -15.98 -3.72 -16.78
CA ASP A 45 -16.34 -3.61 -18.20
C ASP A 45 -17.80 -4.00 -18.45
N ALA A 46 -18.41 -3.41 -19.49
CA ALA A 46 -19.79 -3.69 -19.86
C ALA A 46 -19.97 -5.09 -20.45
N ASN A 47 -18.95 -5.58 -21.17
CA ASN A 47 -19.03 -6.80 -21.97
C ASN A 47 -18.38 -8.00 -21.26
N ASN A 48 -17.45 -7.75 -20.33
CA ASN A 48 -16.75 -8.82 -19.63
C ASN A 48 -16.70 -8.60 -18.11
N LYS A 49 -17.31 -9.55 -17.38
CA LYS A 49 -17.49 -9.57 -15.92
C LYS A 49 -16.21 -9.79 -15.11
N TYR A 50 -15.07 -9.99 -15.77
CA TYR A 50 -13.76 -10.09 -15.12
C TYR A 50 -12.75 -9.10 -15.68
N LYS A 51 -13.19 -8.13 -16.48
CA LYS A 51 -12.35 -7.02 -16.91
C LYS A 51 -12.65 -5.80 -16.07
N ILE A 52 -11.60 -5.17 -15.58
CA ILE A 52 -11.67 -3.91 -14.86
C ILE A 52 -10.80 -2.86 -15.55
N ALA A 53 -11.33 -1.65 -15.68
CA ALA A 53 -10.54 -0.50 -16.11
C ALA A 53 -9.69 -0.01 -14.93
N ILE A 54 -8.38 0.07 -15.14
CA ILE A 54 -7.41 0.51 -14.14
C ILE A 54 -6.69 1.77 -14.60
N ASP A 55 -6.29 2.59 -13.65
CA ASP A 55 -5.47 3.77 -13.92
C ASP A 55 -4.02 3.37 -14.28
N SER A 56 -3.29 4.34 -14.86
CA SER A 56 -1.91 4.12 -15.29
C SER A 56 -0.97 3.81 -14.13
N GLU A 57 -1.16 4.42 -12.95
CA GLU A 57 -0.30 4.22 -11.79
C GLU A 57 -0.36 2.76 -11.30
N LEU A 58 -1.58 2.24 -11.19
CA LEU A 58 -1.85 0.85 -10.86
C LEU A 58 -1.29 -0.08 -11.93
N ALA A 59 -1.55 0.21 -13.21
CA ALA A 59 -1.10 -0.63 -14.31
C ALA A 59 0.41 -0.84 -14.35
N TYR A 60 1.20 0.20 -14.05
CA TYR A 60 2.67 0.09 -14.02
C TYR A 60 3.22 -0.67 -12.81
N LYS A 61 2.49 -0.69 -11.69
CA LYS A 61 2.91 -1.38 -10.45
C LYS A 61 2.40 -2.83 -10.39
N LEU A 62 1.28 -3.10 -11.06
CA LEU A 62 0.61 -4.39 -11.08
C LEU A 62 1.38 -5.39 -11.94
N LYS A 63 1.45 -6.65 -11.49
CA LYS A 63 2.09 -7.75 -12.22
C LYS A 63 1.07 -8.83 -12.55
N VAL A 64 1.32 -9.57 -13.62
CA VAL A 64 0.56 -10.80 -13.89
C VAL A 64 0.74 -11.77 -12.72
N ASN A 65 -0.32 -12.49 -12.37
CA ASN A 65 -0.48 -13.33 -11.17
C ASN A 65 -0.44 -12.58 -9.82
N SER A 66 -0.48 -11.24 -9.82
CA SER A 66 -0.64 -10.51 -8.55
C SER A 66 -2.07 -10.64 -8.02
N LYS A 67 -2.19 -10.53 -6.70
CA LYS A 67 -3.48 -10.58 -5.99
C LYS A 67 -4.09 -9.19 -5.93
N ILE A 68 -5.36 -9.10 -6.32
CA ILE A 68 -6.20 -7.92 -6.15
C ILE A 68 -7.35 -8.30 -5.21
N HIS A 69 -7.56 -7.48 -4.21
CA HIS A 69 -8.68 -7.61 -3.29
C HIS A 69 -9.77 -6.65 -3.72
N ILE A 70 -10.93 -7.18 -4.09
CA ILE A 70 -12.09 -6.42 -4.56
C ILE A 70 -13.15 -6.42 -3.47
N PHE A 71 -13.67 -5.25 -3.14
CA PHE A 71 -14.72 -5.09 -2.15
C PHE A 71 -16.07 -4.96 -2.85
N PHE A 72 -16.98 -5.90 -2.59
CA PHE A 72 -18.37 -5.84 -3.02
C PHE A 72 -19.28 -6.43 -1.92
N ASN A 73 -20.50 -5.91 -1.77
CA ASN A 73 -21.45 -6.36 -0.73
C ASN A 73 -20.86 -6.38 0.70
N ASN A 74 -20.02 -5.41 1.05
CA ASN A 74 -19.29 -5.34 2.32
C ASN A 74 -18.37 -6.53 2.62
N GLN A 75 -18.04 -7.33 1.61
CA GLN A 75 -17.11 -8.44 1.70
C GLN A 75 -15.89 -8.18 0.82
N GLU A 76 -14.75 -8.71 1.25
CA GLU A 76 -13.49 -8.64 0.53
C GLU A 76 -13.23 -9.96 -0.19
N HIS A 77 -12.89 -9.89 -1.46
CA HIS A 77 -12.67 -11.07 -2.28
C HIS A 77 -11.37 -10.98 -3.07
N GLU A 78 -10.62 -12.07 -3.05
CA GLU A 78 -9.34 -12.17 -3.75
C GLU A 78 -9.54 -12.62 -5.19
N PHE A 79 -8.92 -11.89 -6.10
CA PHE A 79 -8.79 -12.20 -7.52
C PHE A 79 -7.32 -12.19 -7.92
N LEU A 80 -6.97 -12.97 -8.94
CA LEU A 80 -5.64 -12.96 -9.54
C LEU A 80 -5.67 -12.23 -10.86
N VAL A 81 -4.65 -11.41 -11.12
CA VAL A 81 -4.48 -10.74 -12.41
C VAL A 81 -3.97 -11.75 -13.43
N GLU A 82 -4.74 -12.00 -14.48
CA GLU A 82 -4.34 -12.89 -15.56
C GLU A 82 -3.58 -12.14 -16.66
N LYS A 83 -4.05 -10.93 -17.00
CA LYS A 83 -3.46 -10.12 -18.06
C LYS A 83 -3.70 -8.63 -17.81
N ILE A 84 -2.80 -7.80 -18.30
CA ILE A 84 -2.96 -6.34 -18.33
C ILE A 84 -2.82 -5.93 -19.80
N ASN A 85 -3.83 -5.26 -20.36
CA ASN A 85 -3.76 -4.69 -21.70
C ASN A 85 -3.74 -3.17 -21.62
N PHE A 86 -2.96 -2.57 -22.52
CA PHE A 86 -3.00 -1.15 -22.78
C PHE A 86 -4.12 -0.86 -23.78
N LEU A 87 -4.96 0.11 -23.45
CA LEU A 87 -5.98 0.68 -24.32
C LEU A 87 -5.51 2.04 -24.83
N GLU A 88 -6.14 2.53 -25.90
CA GLU A 88 -5.89 3.88 -26.40
C GLU A 88 -6.20 4.94 -25.34
N ASN A 89 -5.53 6.11 -25.43
CA ASN A 89 -5.67 7.25 -24.52
C ASN A 89 -5.18 7.02 -23.07
N ASN A 90 -4.08 6.29 -22.88
CA ASN A 90 -3.49 6.00 -21.55
C ASN A 90 -4.44 5.27 -20.59
N ASN A 91 -5.43 4.57 -21.14
CA ASN A 91 -6.31 3.70 -20.37
C ASN A 91 -5.72 2.31 -20.31
N PHE A 92 -5.93 1.61 -19.20
CA PHE A 92 -5.45 0.25 -19.02
C PHE A 92 -6.61 -0.64 -18.59
N GLU A 93 -6.61 -1.89 -19.04
CA GLU A 93 -7.54 -2.91 -18.57
C GLU A 93 -6.78 -4.06 -17.91
N ALA A 94 -7.26 -4.51 -16.76
CA ALA A 94 -6.82 -5.76 -16.15
C ALA A 94 -7.89 -6.83 -16.31
N HIS A 95 -7.46 -7.98 -16.81
CA HIS A 95 -8.24 -9.21 -16.85
C HIS A 95 -7.97 -9.99 -15.57
N LEU A 96 -9.05 -10.33 -14.86
CA LEU A 96 -9.00 -11.10 -13.64
C LEU A 96 -9.32 -12.55 -13.93
N LYS A 97 -8.58 -13.45 -13.28
CA LYS A 97 -8.89 -14.87 -13.26
C LYS A 97 -10.16 -15.09 -12.44
N LYS A 98 -11.05 -15.97 -12.93
CA LYS A 98 -12.26 -16.37 -12.20
C LYS A 98 -11.88 -16.86 -10.79
N SER A 99 -12.48 -16.24 -9.78
CA SER A 99 -12.34 -16.66 -8.38
C SER A 99 -13.28 -17.83 -8.09
N ALA A 100 -12.87 -18.75 -7.22
CA ALA A 100 -13.72 -19.88 -6.82
C ALA A 100 -14.90 -19.44 -5.93
N LEU A 101 -14.80 -18.27 -5.28
CA LEU A 101 -15.77 -17.79 -4.31
C LEU A 101 -16.84 -16.86 -4.91
N ILE A 102 -16.58 -16.29 -6.09
CA ILE A 102 -17.52 -15.40 -6.77
C ILE A 102 -17.63 -15.83 -8.22
N ASP A 103 -18.86 -16.10 -8.63
CA ASP A 103 -19.10 -16.45 -10.01
C ASP A 103 -18.95 -15.28 -10.96
N ASN A 104 -19.31 -14.04 -10.62
CA ASN A 104 -19.22 -12.91 -11.55
C ASN A 104 -19.18 -11.55 -10.85
N LEU A 105 -18.39 -10.60 -11.37
CA LEU A 105 -18.55 -9.18 -11.02
C LEU A 105 -19.73 -8.59 -11.81
N ILE A 106 -20.35 -7.55 -11.26
CA ILE A 106 -21.51 -6.89 -11.89
C ILE A 106 -21.00 -5.91 -12.97
N PRO A 107 -21.38 -6.07 -14.25
CA PRO A 107 -20.97 -5.16 -15.32
C PRO A 107 -21.33 -3.70 -15.05
N ASN A 108 -20.54 -2.76 -15.56
CA ASN A 108 -20.75 -1.32 -15.41
C ASN A 108 -20.80 -0.80 -13.97
N THR A 109 -20.40 -1.60 -12.98
CA THR A 109 -20.31 -1.15 -11.59
C THR A 109 -18.93 -0.62 -11.25
N THR A 110 -18.89 0.35 -10.35
CA THR A 110 -17.64 0.83 -9.74
C THR A 110 -17.41 0.02 -8.48
N LEU A 111 -16.22 -0.57 -8.37
CA LEU A 111 -15.80 -1.40 -7.25
C LEU A 111 -14.56 -0.78 -6.60
N LYS A 112 -14.48 -0.87 -5.28
CA LYS A 112 -13.27 -0.52 -4.55
C LYS A 112 -12.32 -1.69 -4.61
N ILE A 113 -11.05 -1.42 -4.89
CA ILE A 113 -9.99 -2.42 -4.88
C ILE A 113 -8.87 -2.04 -3.94
N ARG A 114 -8.20 -3.06 -3.43
CA ARG A 114 -6.94 -2.95 -2.70
C ARG A 114 -5.92 -3.89 -3.33
N VAL A 115 -4.75 -3.35 -3.63
CA VAL A 115 -3.60 -4.13 -4.09
C VAL A 115 -2.48 -3.97 -3.08
N ASN A 116 -1.82 -5.08 -2.76
CA ASN A 116 -0.65 -5.08 -1.89
C ASN A 116 0.61 -5.26 -2.75
N PHE A 117 1.49 -4.27 -2.75
CA PHE A 117 2.74 -4.28 -3.51
C PHE A 117 3.93 -4.81 -2.71
N GLY A 118 3.70 -5.31 -1.49
CA GLY A 118 4.71 -5.84 -0.60
C GLY A 118 4.87 -4.97 0.64
N TYR A 119 6.08 -4.91 1.18
CA TYR A 119 6.38 -4.16 2.39
C TYR A 119 7.41 -3.08 2.11
N GLN A 120 7.28 -1.95 2.80
CA GLN A 120 8.30 -0.90 2.80
C GLN A 120 8.76 -0.58 4.22
N PRO A 121 10.03 -0.22 4.40
CA PRO A 121 10.48 0.34 5.65
C PRO A 121 9.71 1.62 6.00
N LEU A 122 9.31 1.75 7.27
CA LEU A 122 8.51 2.86 7.75
C LEU A 122 9.20 4.22 7.56
N TYR A 123 10.53 4.26 7.66
CA TYR A 123 11.30 5.50 7.46
C TYR A 123 11.11 6.13 6.06
N LYS A 124 10.78 5.34 5.02
CA LYS A 124 10.55 5.86 3.66
C LYS A 124 9.33 6.78 3.55
N LEU A 125 8.42 6.77 4.54
CA LEU A 125 7.29 7.71 4.55
C LEU A 125 7.71 9.16 4.84
N PHE A 126 8.87 9.36 5.46
CA PHE A 126 9.32 10.67 5.96
C PHE A 126 10.48 11.25 5.16
N TRP A 127 11.05 10.47 4.25
CA TRP A 127 12.16 10.87 3.39
C TRP A 127 11.84 10.43 1.96
N ASN A 128 11.30 11.35 1.17
CA ASN A 128 11.03 11.18 -0.26
C ASN A 128 12.02 12.01 -1.06
#